data_AF-X1N8G7-F1
#
_entry.id   AF-X1N8G7-F1
#
_cell.length_a   1.000
_cell.length_b   1.000
_cell.length_c   1.000
_cell.angle_alpha   90.00
_cell.angle_beta   90.00
_cell.angle_gamma   90.00
#
_symmetry.space_group_name_H-M   'P 1'
#
loop_
_entity.id
_entity.type
_entity.pdbx_description
1 polymer ?
#
loop_
_entity_poly.entity_id
_entity_poly.type
_entity_poly.pdbx_seq_one_letter_code
_entity_poly.pdbx_strand_id
1 'polypeptide(L)'
;MKVQVIFYSMYGHIYRMAEAAAKGAREVDGVEVELLQVPELVPDEVLEESGAKKARAAFAHIPVAKVGDLADADAVIFGTPTRYGNMCAQMRNFLDQTGGL
;
A
#
# COMPACT_ATOMS: atom_id res chain seq x y z
N MET A 1 -2.97 14.20 14.27
CA MET A 1 -1.91 13.19 14.01
C MET A 1 -2.24 12.52 12.69
N LYS A 2 -1.33 12.51 11.72
CA LYS A 2 -1.54 11.92 10.39
C LYS A 2 -0.92 10.53 10.32
N VAL A 3 -1.75 9.52 10.03
CA VAL A 3 -1.34 8.12 9.86
C VAL A 3 -1.54 7.72 8.41
N GLN A 4 -0.50 7.19 7.79
CA GLN A 4 -0.58 6.62 6.45
C GLN A 4 -0.51 5.10 6.49
N VAL A 5 -1.47 4.46 5.84
CA VAL A 5 -1.47 3.01 5.62
C VAL A 5 -1.06 2.77 4.18
N ILE A 6 0.21 2.46 3.96
CA ILE A 6 0.80 2.28 2.64
C ILE A 6 0.91 0.79 2.36
N PHE A 7 0.31 0.31 1.27
CA PHE A 7 0.25 -1.12 1.01
C PHE A 7 0.54 -1.52 -0.44
N TYR A 8 0.91 -2.79 -0.60
CA TYR A 8 0.82 -3.50 -1.86
C TYR A 8 -0.14 -4.69 -1.72
N SER A 9 -0.98 -4.95 -2.73
CA SER A 9 -1.80 -6.16 -2.77
C SER A 9 -1.91 -6.70 -4.19
N MET A 10 -1.53 -7.97 -4.40
CA MET A 10 -1.73 -8.63 -5.70
C MET A 10 -3.19 -9.09 -5.87
N TYR A 11 -3.74 -9.72 -4.83
CA TYR A 11 -5.06 -10.37 -4.86
C TYR A 11 -6.05 -9.83 -3.81
N GLY A 12 -5.75 -8.70 -3.18
CA GLY A 12 -6.67 -8.01 -2.28
C GLY A 12 -6.61 -8.39 -0.79
N HIS A 13 -5.89 -9.45 -0.40
CA HIS A 13 -5.78 -9.82 1.03
C HIS A 13 -5.18 -8.70 1.88
N ILE A 14 -4.05 -8.14 1.43
CA ILE A 14 -3.41 -7.02 2.14
C ILE A 14 -4.24 -5.74 2.06
N TYR A 15 -5.01 -5.53 0.98
CA TYR A 15 -5.93 -4.39 0.92
C TYR A 15 -6.99 -4.48 2.04
N ARG A 16 -7.61 -5.65 2.25
CA ARG A 16 -8.55 -5.85 3.37
C ARG A 16 -7.91 -5.62 4.74
N MET A 17 -6.65 -6.04 4.92
CA MET A 17 -5.90 -5.78 6.15
C MET A 17 -5.57 -4.29 6.32
N ALA A 18 -5.25 -3.58 5.24
CA ALA A 18 -5.02 -2.14 5.25
C ALA A 18 -6.30 -1.38 5.62
N GLU A 19 -7.47 -1.79 5.10
CA GLU A 19 -8.77 -1.24 5.51
C GLU A 19 -9.05 -1.48 6.99
N ALA A 20 -8.77 -2.68 7.51
CA ALA A 20 -8.95 -2.99 8.92
C ALA A 20 -8.01 -2.15 9.82
N ALA A 21 -6.73 -2.04 9.45
CA ALA A 21 -5.77 -1.22 10.17
C ALA A 21 -6.17 0.27 10.15
N ALA A 22 -6.60 0.78 8.99
CA ALA A 22 -7.05 2.14 8.86
C ALA A 22 -8.34 2.41 9.65
N LYS A 23 -9.28 1.47 9.66
CA LYS A 23 -10.48 1.56 10.49
C LYS A 23 -10.10 1.68 11.97
N GLY A 24 -9.22 0.81 12.48
CA GLY A 24 -8.78 0.87 13.87
C GLY A 24 -8.07 2.17 14.22
N ALA A 25 -7.19 2.67 13.33
CA ALA A 25 -6.52 3.95 13.54
C ALA A 25 -7.50 5.15 13.59
N ARG A 26 -8.59 5.11 12.81
CA ARG A 26 -9.64 6.14 12.82
C ARG A 26 -10.51 6.15 14.08
N GLU A 27 -10.43 5.11 14.92
CA GLU A 27 -11.16 5.08 16.20
C GLU A 27 -10.51 5.97 17.27
N VAL A 28 -9.29 6.47 17.02
CA VAL A 28 -8.58 7.38 17.93
C VAL A 28 -8.87 8.83 17.58
N ASP A 29 -9.37 9.60 18.55
CA ASP A 29 -9.71 11.02 18.37
C ASP A 29 -8.49 11.85 17.90
N GLY A 30 -8.70 12.70 16.90
CA GLY A 30 -7.66 13.57 16.34
C GLY A 30 -6.66 12.87 15.41
N VAL A 31 -6.90 11.60 15.03
CA VAL A 31 -6.13 10.86 14.03
C VAL A 31 -6.78 10.95 12.65
N GLU A 32 -6.03 11.48 11.68
CA GLU A 32 -6.39 11.45 10.26
C GLU A 32 -5.69 10.27 9.58
N VAL A 33 -6.45 9.45 8.85
CA VAL A 33 -5.91 8.22 8.25
C VAL A 33 -6.13 8.18 6.74
N GLU A 34 -5.04 8.03 6.01
CA GLU A 34 -5.02 7.91 4.55
C GLU A 34 -4.52 6.52 4.14
N LEU A 35 -5.22 5.87 3.20
CA LEU A 35 -4.74 4.64 2.57
C LEU A 35 -4.08 5.01 1.25
N LEU A 36 -2.88 4.48 1.02
CA LEU A 36 -2.13 4.65 -0.21
C LEU A 36 -1.67 3.28 -0.73
N GLN A 37 -1.61 3.10 -2.04
CA GLN A 37 -1.02 1.91 -2.65
C GLN A 37 0.34 2.22 -3.28
N VAL A 38 1.31 1.29 -3.23
CA VAL A 38 2.58 1.47 -3.95
C VAL A 38 2.41 1.18 -5.46
N PRO A 39 3.25 1.76 -6.32
CA PRO A 39 3.24 1.48 -7.76
C PRO A 39 3.37 -0.01 -8.08
N GLU A 40 2.68 -0.45 -9.14
CA GLU A 40 2.82 -1.81 -9.67
C GLU A 40 4.05 -1.91 -10.58
N LEU A 41 4.71 -3.07 -10.55
CA LEU A 41 5.89 -3.38 -11.38
C LEU A 41 5.61 -4.46 -12.42
N VAL A 42 4.59 -5.30 -12.18
CA VAL A 42 4.22 -6.37 -13.09
C VAL A 42 3.52 -5.77 -14.31
N PRO A 43 3.91 -6.12 -15.55
CA PRO A 43 3.23 -5.66 -16.75
C PRO A 43 1.74 -6.02 -16.75
N ASP A 44 0.93 -5.13 -17.32
CA ASP A 44 -0.53 -5.26 -17.36
C ASP A 44 -1.02 -6.59 -17.98
N GLU A 45 -0.35 -7.08 -19.01
CA GLU A 45 -0.67 -8.35 -19.68
C GLU A 45 -0.53 -9.53 -18.71
N VAL A 46 0.56 -9.56 -17.92
CA VAL A 46 0.81 -10.62 -16.92
C VAL A 46 -0.18 -10.53 -15.75
N LEU A 47 -0.59 -9.31 -15.38
CA LEU A 47 -1.64 -9.12 -14.38
C LEU A 47 -3.00 -9.63 -14.85
N GLU A 48 -3.31 -9.47 -16.14
CA GLU A 48 -4.54 -9.98 -16.74
C GLU A 48 -4.54 -11.51 -16.78
N GLU A 49 -3.46 -12.12 -17.27
CA GLU A 49 -3.30 -13.58 -17.35
C GLU A 49 -3.39 -14.27 -15.98
N SER A 50 -2.82 -13.65 -14.94
CA SER A 50 -2.89 -14.17 -13.56
C SER A 50 -4.21 -13.88 -12.84
N GLY A 51 -5.12 -13.12 -13.46
CA GLY A 51 -6.37 -12.65 -12.84
C GLY A 51 -6.18 -11.59 -11.75
N ALA A 52 -4.94 -11.18 -11.49
CA ALA A 52 -4.61 -10.16 -10.49
C ALA A 52 -5.15 -8.78 -10.86
N LYS A 53 -5.20 -8.43 -12.16
CA LYS A 53 -5.76 -7.15 -12.63
C LYS A 53 -7.21 -6.96 -12.17
N LYS A 54 -8.02 -8.01 -12.27
CA LYS A 54 -9.40 -8.03 -11.76
C LYS A 54 -9.46 -7.84 -10.25
N ALA A 55 -8.58 -8.49 -9.49
CA ALA A 55 -8.53 -8.33 -8.04
C ALA A 55 -8.13 -6.90 -7.64
N ARG A 56 -7.16 -6.31 -8.35
CA ARG A 56 -6.68 -4.95 -8.12
C ARG A 56 -7.71 -3.87 -8.47
N ALA A 57 -8.62 -4.14 -9.41
CA ALA A 57 -9.69 -3.21 -9.77
C ALA A 57 -10.56 -2.82 -8.56
N ALA A 58 -10.69 -3.69 -7.55
CA ALA A 58 -11.47 -3.41 -6.33
C ALA A 58 -10.96 -2.19 -5.53
N PHE A 59 -9.66 -1.88 -5.64
CA PHE A 59 -9.02 -0.79 -4.93
C PHE A 59 -8.28 0.16 -5.87
N ALA A 60 -8.64 0.19 -7.15
CA ALA A 60 -8.07 1.11 -8.14
C ALA A 60 -8.32 2.60 -7.82
N HIS A 61 -9.32 2.89 -6.98
CA HIS A 61 -9.64 4.24 -6.51
C HIS A 61 -8.70 4.75 -5.40
N ILE A 62 -7.90 3.86 -4.79
CA ILE A 62 -6.92 4.25 -3.77
C ILE A 62 -5.74 4.95 -4.47
N PRO A 63 -5.32 6.14 -4.03
CA PRO A 63 -4.21 6.86 -4.65
C PRO A 63 -2.87 6.11 -4.52
N VAL A 64 -1.97 6.37 -5.47
CA VAL A 64 -0.61 5.82 -5.47
C VAL A 64 0.28 6.68 -4.56
N ALA A 65 0.99 6.03 -3.63
CA ALA A 65 1.91 6.67 -2.71
C ALA A 65 3.09 7.31 -3.45
N LYS A 66 3.44 8.52 -3.03
CA LYS A 66 4.64 9.27 -3.40
C LYS A 66 5.61 9.25 -2.23
N VAL A 67 6.90 9.41 -2.53
CA VAL A 67 7.95 9.47 -1.51
C VAL A 67 7.69 10.59 -0.49
N GLY A 68 7.23 11.76 -0.94
CA GLY A 68 6.88 12.88 -0.05
C GLY A 68 5.77 12.60 0.95
N ASP A 69 4.87 11.64 0.67
CA ASP A 69 3.79 11.28 1.58
C ASP A 69 4.36 10.81 2.93
N LEU A 70 5.50 10.09 2.90
CA LEU A 70 6.17 9.59 4.10
C LEU A 70 6.67 10.70 5.03
N ALA A 71 7.07 11.85 4.51
CA ALA A 71 7.55 12.98 5.32
C ALA A 71 6.41 13.69 6.05
N ASP A 72 5.20 13.66 5.48
CA ASP A 72 4.03 14.34 6.03
C ASP A 72 3.34 13.52 7.13
N ALA A 73 3.71 12.25 7.31
CA ALA A 73 3.07 11.34 8.25
C ALA A 73 3.74 11.34 9.63
N ASP A 74 2.93 11.36 10.70
CA ASP A 74 3.41 11.11 12.06
C ASP A 74 3.65 9.62 12.32
N ALA A 75 2.93 8.75 11.61
CA ALA A 75 3.14 7.31 11.64
C ALA A 75 2.80 6.66 10.29
N VAL A 76 3.55 5.61 9.93
CA VAL A 76 3.33 4.84 8.70
C VAL A 76 3.17 3.36 9.04
N ILE A 77 2.10 2.76 8.52
CA ILE A 77 1.82 1.31 8.61
C ILE A 77 2.02 0.71 7.21
N PHE A 78 2.98 -0.19 7.07
CA PHE A 78 3.24 -0.88 5.81
C PHE A 78 2.52 -2.22 5.71
N GLY A 79 1.72 -2.39 4.66
CA GLY A 79 1.10 -3.67 4.30
C GLY A 79 1.77 -4.30 3.09
N THR A 80 2.37 -5.48 3.22
CA THR A 80 3.02 -6.18 2.09
C THR A 80 2.76 -7.68 2.14
N PRO A 81 2.41 -8.33 1.01
CA PRO A 81 2.35 -9.77 0.96
C PRO A 81 3.77 -10.32 1.00
N THR A 82 3.96 -11.45 1.67
CA THR A 82 5.27 -12.09 1.68
C THR A 82 5.68 -12.57 0.27
N ARG A 83 6.98 -12.50 0.00
CA ARG A 83 7.68 -13.20 -1.08
C ARG A 83 8.86 -13.93 -0.43
N TYR A 84 8.68 -15.23 -0.18
CA TYR A 84 9.68 -16.10 0.45
C TYR A 84 10.30 -15.53 1.74
N GLY A 85 9.45 -15.01 2.65
CA GLY A 85 9.90 -14.44 3.93
C GLY A 85 10.31 -12.96 3.87
N ASN A 86 10.38 -12.35 2.69
CA ASN A 86 10.64 -10.92 2.51
C ASN A 86 9.38 -10.16 2.07
N MET A 87 9.49 -8.83 2.00
CA MET A 87 8.50 -7.98 1.33
C MET A 87 8.46 -8.23 -0.19
N CYS A 88 7.34 -7.91 -0.82
CA CYS A 88 7.26 -7.95 -2.29
C CYS A 88 8.16 -6.89 -2.97
N ALA A 89 8.51 -7.15 -4.23
CA ALA A 89 9.38 -6.27 -5.03
C ALA A 89 8.80 -4.86 -5.20
N GLN A 90 7.47 -4.74 -5.31
CA GLN A 90 6.79 -3.45 -5.46
C GLN A 90 6.99 -2.55 -4.24
N MET A 91 6.83 -3.12 -3.04
CA MET A 91 7.11 -2.40 -1.79
C MET A 91 8.61 -2.07 -1.68
N ARG A 92 9.50 -3.02 -2.01
CA ARG A 92 10.95 -2.79 -1.98
C ARG A 92 11.36 -1.64 -2.90
N ASN A 93 10.88 -1.63 -4.14
CA ASN A 93 11.17 -0.59 -5.12
C ASN A 93 10.64 0.79 -4.71
N PHE A 94 9.49 0.86 -4.03
CA PHE A 94 9.01 2.13 -3.43
C PHE A 94 9.95 2.60 -2.32
N LEU A 95 10.34 1.72 -1.41
CA LEU A 95 11.26 2.05 -0.30
C LEU A 95 12.69 2.36 -0.77
N ASP A 96 13.15 1.80 -1.89
CA ASP A 96 14.47 2.14 -2.46
C ASP A 96 14.53 3.58 -3.00
N GLN A 97 13.38 4.20 -3.29
CA GLN A 97 13.30 5.59 -3.73
C GLN A 97 13.35 6.59 -2.57
N THR A 98 13.36 6.14 -1.32
CA THR A 98 13.33 7.00 -0.14
C THR A 98 14.71 7.47 0.31
N GLY A 99 15.76 7.30 -0.50
CA GLY A 99 17.13 7.67 -0.11
C GLY A 99 17.37 9.18 0.03
N GLY A 100 16.50 10.01 -0.53
CA GLY A 100 16.56 11.48 -0.45
C GLY A 100 15.63 12.12 0.59
N LEU A 101 14.88 11.30 1.33
CA LEU A 101 14.16 11.73 2.55
C LEU A 101 15.16 11.81 3.72
#